data_AF-A0A2D9FR89-F1
#
_entry.id   AF-A0A2D9FR89-F1
#
_cell.length_a   1.000
_cell.length_b   1.000
_cell.length_c   1.000
_cell.angle_alpha   90.00
_cell.angle_beta   90.00
_cell.angle_gamma   90.00
#
_symmetry.space_group_name_H-M   'P 1'
#
loop_
_entity.id
_entity.type
_entity.pdbx_description
1 polymer ?
#
loop_
_entity_poly.entity_id
_entity_poly.type
_entity_poly.pdbx_seq_one_letter_code
_entity_poly.pdbx_strand_id
1 'polypeptide(L)'
;MKNKPKAFTEDIPEGLIRIFLNVESITCQVENDAPDFVNPLEDKPHVKIIPQTDLSHLTNVFERTYPVTLDKRKSKDDLLAWQMEEQGVWFDIDMNHVKEVWLSEFDFYLESEKPRYLSYYIREVEHKVQWLQRGQEKGEITSLSEFKKQFKPSAVTGKYKFSGIEVIKCADMLGRAIRKIDMRTETALVKFNTAKGRLEPLIIGMAEKLGYQIEVLDKDTIRREEERGNSVSHMISLK
;
A
#
# COMPACT_ATOMS: atom_id res chain seq x y z
N MET A 1 5.28 29.25 -13.02
CA MET A 1 5.53 29.17 -11.56
C MET A 1 4.90 27.89 -11.05
N LYS A 2 5.66 26.97 -10.44
CA LYS A 2 5.04 25.81 -9.76
C LYS A 2 4.32 26.37 -8.54
N ASN A 3 3.00 26.14 -8.42
CA ASN A 3 2.27 26.50 -7.20
C ASN A 3 2.94 25.78 -6.02
N LYS A 4 3.47 26.54 -5.06
CA LYS A 4 4.00 25.97 -3.81
C LYS A 4 2.84 25.26 -3.09
N PRO A 5 3.06 24.09 -2.45
CA PRO A 5 2.01 23.42 -1.68
C PRO A 5 1.44 24.35 -0.61
N LYS A 6 0.15 24.20 -0.29
CA LYS A 6 -0.53 25.03 0.73
C LYS A 6 0.21 25.06 2.07
N ALA A 7 0.85 23.94 2.44
CA ALA A 7 1.69 23.81 3.63
C ALA A 7 2.76 24.92 3.76
N PHE A 8 3.28 25.43 2.63
CA PHE A 8 4.32 26.46 2.57
C PHE A 8 3.76 27.89 2.41
N THR A 9 2.45 28.04 2.26
CA THR A 9 1.81 29.35 2.01
C THR A 9 0.87 29.80 3.12
N GLU A 10 0.26 28.86 3.84
CA GLU A 10 -0.63 29.18 4.96
C GLU A 10 0.17 29.50 6.22
N ASP A 11 -0.27 30.47 7.01
CA ASP A 11 0.43 30.83 8.24
C ASP A 11 0.48 29.67 9.25
N ILE A 12 1.60 29.56 9.98
CA ILE A 12 1.76 28.62 11.10
C ILE A 12 1.38 29.40 12.37
N PRO A 13 0.40 28.91 13.18
CA PRO A 13 0.04 29.54 14.44
C PRO A 13 1.24 29.67 15.38
N GLU A 14 1.25 30.73 16.18
CA GLU A 14 2.33 30.99 17.13
C GLU A 14 2.49 29.84 18.13
N GLY A 15 3.72 29.43 18.41
CA GLY A 15 4.05 28.31 19.30
C GLY A 15 3.95 26.92 18.66
N LEU A 16 3.40 26.81 17.44
CA LEU A 16 3.27 25.53 16.73
C LEU A 16 4.34 25.34 15.66
N ILE A 17 4.49 24.08 15.28
CA ILE A 17 5.37 23.61 14.21
C ILE A 17 4.51 22.88 13.20
N ARG A 18 4.75 23.17 11.92
CA ARG A 18 4.08 22.47 10.84
C ARG A 18 4.87 21.25 10.41
N ILE A 19 4.22 20.10 10.42
CA ILE A 19 4.74 18.91 9.78
C ILE A 19 4.04 18.74 8.43
N PHE A 20 4.81 18.49 7.38
CA PHE A 20 4.31 18.15 6.05
C PHE A 20 4.79 16.76 5.67
N LEU A 21 3.86 15.81 5.63
CA LEU A 21 4.05 14.50 5.03
C LEU A 21 3.86 14.64 3.53
N ASN A 22 4.96 14.89 2.82
CA ASN A 22 4.98 15.01 1.38
C ASN A 22 4.97 13.61 0.74
N VAL A 23 4.04 13.38 -0.19
CA VAL A 23 3.88 12.13 -0.93
C VAL A 23 4.08 12.45 -2.40
N GLU A 24 5.28 12.15 -2.90
CA GLU A 24 5.72 12.52 -4.25
C GLU A 24 5.16 11.58 -5.32
N SER A 25 5.04 10.29 -5.02
CA SER A 25 4.58 9.27 -5.97
C SER A 25 4.10 8.03 -5.24
N ILE A 26 3.00 7.46 -5.73
CA ILE A 26 2.46 6.16 -5.29
C ILE A 26 2.44 5.24 -6.50
N THR A 27 3.32 4.24 -6.53
CA THR A 27 3.38 3.26 -7.62
C THR A 27 2.67 1.99 -7.20
N CYS A 28 1.74 1.53 -8.02
CA CYS A 28 0.90 0.38 -7.71
C CYS A 28 0.66 -0.50 -8.92
N GLN A 29 0.38 -1.78 -8.66
CA GLN A 29 -0.25 -2.66 -9.64
C GLN A 29 -1.76 -2.53 -9.50
N VAL A 30 -2.46 -2.60 -10.64
CA VAL A 30 -3.90 -2.56 -10.66
C VAL A 30 -4.45 -3.88 -11.13
N GLU A 31 -5.55 -4.24 -10.52
CA GLU A 31 -6.20 -5.48 -10.77
C GLU A 31 -7.66 -5.21 -11.08
N ASN A 32 -8.12 -5.75 -12.21
CA ASN A 32 -9.35 -5.33 -12.86
C ASN A 32 -10.23 -6.54 -13.18
N ASP A 33 -11.34 -6.66 -12.47
CA ASP A 33 -12.32 -7.75 -12.63
C ASP A 33 -13.23 -7.58 -13.85
N ALA A 34 -13.25 -6.40 -14.46
CA ALA A 34 -14.16 -6.08 -15.55
C ALA A 34 -13.44 -5.25 -16.62
N PRO A 35 -12.37 -5.76 -17.26
CA PRO A 35 -11.55 -5.01 -18.20
C PRO A 35 -12.32 -4.50 -19.42
N ASP A 36 -13.38 -5.20 -19.82
CA ASP A 36 -14.26 -4.79 -20.93
C ASP A 36 -15.18 -3.60 -20.58
N PHE A 37 -15.33 -3.26 -19.29
CA PHE A 37 -16.27 -2.26 -18.79
C PHE A 37 -15.62 -1.13 -18.00
N VAL A 38 -14.43 -1.37 -17.43
CA VAL A 38 -13.75 -0.44 -16.53
C VAL A 38 -12.31 -0.30 -16.96
N ASN A 39 -11.90 0.93 -17.26
CA ASN A 39 -10.52 1.26 -17.53
C ASN A 39 -9.84 1.81 -16.26
N PRO A 40 -8.78 1.17 -15.75
CA PRO A 40 -8.00 1.68 -14.60
C PRO A 40 -7.44 3.09 -14.78
N LEU A 41 -7.16 3.49 -16.03
CA LEU A 41 -6.60 4.79 -16.38
C LEU A 41 -7.62 5.94 -16.26
N GLU A 42 -8.91 5.60 -16.17
CA GLU A 42 -10.02 6.53 -16.04
C GLU A 42 -10.57 6.60 -14.61
N ASP A 43 -10.03 5.78 -13.70
CA ASP A 43 -10.44 5.81 -12.31
C ASP A 43 -9.93 7.07 -11.59
N LYS A 44 -10.58 7.40 -10.47
CA LYS A 44 -10.22 8.53 -9.59
C LYS A 44 -10.01 8.05 -8.16
N PRO A 45 -8.95 7.24 -7.92
CA PRO A 45 -8.74 6.69 -6.61
C PRO A 45 -8.40 7.77 -5.58
N HIS A 46 -8.55 7.40 -4.30
CA HIS A 46 -8.17 8.20 -3.15
C HIS A 46 -7.14 7.46 -2.31
N VAL A 47 -6.12 8.15 -1.83
CA VAL A 47 -5.15 7.61 -0.89
C VAL A 47 -5.63 7.80 0.54
N LYS A 48 -5.50 6.74 1.34
CA LYS A 48 -5.68 6.75 2.79
C LYS A 48 -4.34 6.52 3.45
N ILE A 49 -4.03 7.33 4.44
CA ILE A 49 -2.75 7.31 5.17
C ILE A 49 -3.05 6.98 6.63
N ILE A 50 -2.40 5.96 7.17
CA ILE A 50 -2.61 5.51 8.55
C ILE A 50 -1.26 5.47 9.27
N PRO A 51 -1.05 6.24 10.35
CA PRO A 51 0.15 6.12 11.16
C PRO A 51 0.16 4.78 11.90
N GLN A 52 1.32 4.12 11.99
CA GLN A 52 1.47 2.85 12.72
C GLN A 52 1.51 3.05 14.24
N THR A 53 1.90 4.24 14.70
CA THR A 53 1.82 4.64 16.11
C THR A 53 0.53 5.42 16.38
N ASP A 54 0.06 5.36 17.61
CA ASP A 54 -1.09 6.14 18.04
C ASP A 54 -0.74 7.63 18.08
N LEU A 55 -1.22 8.37 17.08
CA LEU A 55 -1.16 9.83 17.01
C LEU A 55 -2.55 10.40 17.33
N SER A 56 -3.04 10.12 18.54
CA SER A 56 -4.40 10.44 18.99
C SER A 56 -4.77 11.93 18.87
N HIS A 57 -3.79 12.83 18.98
CA HIS A 57 -3.97 14.27 18.79
C HIS A 57 -4.14 14.69 17.31
N LEU A 58 -3.95 13.77 16.36
CA LEU A 58 -3.99 13.98 14.91
C LEU A 58 -5.01 13.10 14.18
N THR A 59 -5.92 12.44 14.91
CA THR A 59 -6.91 11.51 14.33
C THR A 59 -7.68 12.12 13.15
N ASN A 60 -8.14 13.36 13.28
CA ASN A 60 -8.89 14.07 12.23
C ASN A 60 -8.12 14.21 10.90
N VAL A 61 -6.79 14.24 10.95
CA VAL A 61 -5.92 14.38 9.77
C VAL A 61 -5.83 13.03 9.03
N PHE A 62 -5.77 11.93 9.75
CA PHE A 62 -5.58 10.59 9.19
C PHE A 62 -6.89 9.81 8.97
N GLU A 63 -8.04 10.34 9.39
CA GLU A 63 -9.37 9.79 9.09
C GLU A 63 -9.85 10.09 7.66
N ARG A 64 -9.25 11.08 7.00
CA ARG A 64 -9.62 11.50 5.65
C ARG A 64 -8.93 10.67 4.57
N THR A 65 -9.55 10.63 3.40
CA THR A 65 -8.95 10.12 2.16
C THR A 65 -8.68 11.28 1.21
N TYR A 66 -7.60 11.19 0.44
CA TYR A 66 -7.12 12.29 -0.39
C TYR A 66 -7.13 11.90 -1.87
N PRO A 67 -7.69 12.73 -2.76
CA PRO A 67 -7.72 12.40 -4.19
C PRO A 67 -6.30 12.33 -4.76
N VAL A 68 -6.11 11.40 -5.70
CA VAL A 68 -4.87 11.29 -6.46
C VAL A 68 -5.14 11.38 -7.96
N THR A 69 -4.12 11.81 -8.69
CA THR A 69 -4.15 11.98 -10.14
C THR A 69 -3.13 11.06 -10.81
N LEU A 70 -3.49 10.50 -11.95
CA LEU A 70 -2.64 9.58 -12.69
C LEU A 70 -1.43 10.33 -13.27
N ASP A 71 -0.23 9.90 -12.89
CA ASP A 71 1.00 10.33 -13.56
C ASP A 71 1.29 9.39 -14.74
N LYS A 72 0.80 9.79 -15.91
CA LYS A 72 0.99 9.07 -17.18
C LYS A 72 2.48 8.93 -17.57
N ARG A 73 3.38 9.78 -17.07
CA ARG A 73 4.80 9.74 -17.43
C ARG A 73 5.57 8.68 -16.65
N LYS A 74 5.16 8.44 -15.40
CA LYS A 74 5.73 7.41 -14.53
C LYS A 74 5.05 6.05 -14.67
N SER A 75 3.81 6.01 -15.16
CA SER A 75 3.07 4.76 -15.40
C SER A 75 3.67 3.96 -16.57
N LYS A 76 3.89 2.65 -16.38
CA LYS A 76 4.47 1.73 -17.37
C LYS A 76 3.84 0.35 -17.26
N ASP A 77 3.43 -0.23 -18.39
CA ASP A 77 2.82 -1.57 -18.45
C ASP A 77 1.69 -1.72 -17.42
N ASP A 78 1.78 -2.69 -16.52
CA ASP A 78 0.80 -2.97 -15.46
C ASP A 78 0.99 -2.12 -14.19
N LEU A 79 1.95 -1.19 -14.19
CA LEU A 79 2.25 -0.30 -13.08
C LEU A 79 1.68 1.10 -13.33
N LEU A 80 0.73 1.51 -12.48
CA LEU A 80 0.22 2.87 -12.47
C LEU A 80 0.87 3.68 -11.35
N ALA A 81 1.27 4.90 -11.70
CA ALA A 81 1.81 5.88 -10.78
C ALA A 81 0.77 6.97 -10.52
N TRP A 82 0.54 7.27 -9.25
CA TRP A 82 -0.41 8.28 -8.80
C TRP A 82 0.28 9.37 -7.99
N GLN A 83 -0.22 10.60 -8.10
CA GLN A 83 0.26 11.78 -7.36
C GLN A 83 -0.89 12.39 -6.57
N MET A 84 -0.65 12.70 -5.29
CA MET A 84 -1.62 13.46 -4.49
C MET A 84 -1.79 14.85 -5.07
N GLU A 85 -3.04 15.31 -5.24
CA GLU A 85 -3.33 16.66 -5.75
C GLU A 85 -2.71 17.75 -4.87
N GLU A 86 -2.78 17.57 -3.55
CA GLU A 86 -2.19 18.49 -2.56
C GLU A 86 -0.71 18.18 -2.24
N GLN A 87 -0.08 17.26 -2.99
CA GLN A 87 1.31 16.79 -2.83
C GLN A 87 1.63 16.16 -1.47
N GLY A 88 0.66 16.05 -0.56
CA GLY A 88 0.85 15.47 0.76
C GLY A 88 -0.19 15.95 1.77
N VAL A 89 0.07 15.68 3.04
CA VAL A 89 -0.78 16.06 4.17
C VAL A 89 0.04 16.87 5.16
N TRP A 90 -0.52 17.95 5.68
CA TRP A 90 0.16 18.78 6.68
C TRP A 90 -0.74 19.12 7.86
N PHE A 91 -0.12 19.39 8.99
CA PHE A 91 -0.78 19.70 10.25
C PHE A 91 0.18 20.41 11.19
N ASP A 92 -0.39 21.19 12.12
CA ASP A 92 0.37 22.00 13.08
C ASP A 92 0.32 21.33 14.46
N ILE A 93 1.48 21.18 15.10
CA ILE A 93 1.65 20.50 16.39
C ILE A 93 2.59 21.26 17.32
N ASP A 94 2.48 20.99 18.62
CA ASP A 94 3.48 21.42 19.59
C ASP A 94 4.83 20.72 19.35
N MET A 95 5.90 21.46 19.58
CA MET A 95 7.29 20.97 19.49
C MET A 95 7.52 19.65 20.25
N ASN A 96 6.85 19.48 21.39
CA ASN A 96 7.02 18.30 22.24
C ASN A 96 6.54 17.00 21.56
N HIS A 97 5.62 17.08 20.59
CA HIS A 97 5.05 15.92 19.88
C HIS A 97 5.74 15.63 18.54
N VAL A 98 6.64 16.50 18.07
CA VAL A 98 7.35 16.33 16.78
C VAL A 98 8.09 14.99 16.72
N LYS A 99 8.71 14.58 17.84
CA LYS A 99 9.47 13.33 17.91
C LYS A 99 8.60 12.10 17.64
N GLU A 100 7.36 12.10 18.09
CA GLU A 100 6.42 10.98 17.89
C GLU A 100 6.12 10.82 16.40
N VAL A 101 5.80 11.91 15.71
CA VAL A 101 5.54 11.93 14.26
C VAL A 101 6.78 11.54 13.47
N TRP A 102 7.97 11.99 13.91
CA TRP A 102 9.23 11.68 13.25
C TRP A 102 9.59 10.19 13.31
N LEU A 103 9.26 9.54 14.42
CA LEU A 103 9.50 8.12 14.64
C LEU A 103 8.38 7.24 14.06
N SER A 104 7.18 7.79 13.84
CA SER A 104 6.07 7.05 13.23
C SER A 104 6.43 6.56 11.83
N GLU A 105 5.98 5.35 11.51
CA GLU A 105 5.88 4.86 10.15
C GLU A 105 4.44 5.07 9.66
N PHE A 106 4.25 5.10 8.34
CA PHE A 106 2.96 5.38 7.72
C PHE A 106 2.60 4.27 6.74
N ASP A 107 1.39 3.74 6.92
CA ASP A 107 0.74 2.83 6.00
C ASP A 107 -0.05 3.63 4.96
N PHE A 108 0.02 3.18 3.71
CA PHE A 108 -0.66 3.81 2.59
C PHE A 108 -1.61 2.81 1.94
N TYR A 109 -2.81 3.25 1.61
CA TYR A 109 -3.82 2.47 0.90
C TYR A 109 -4.40 3.30 -0.23
N LEU A 110 -4.72 2.67 -1.35
CA LEU A 110 -5.36 3.32 -2.48
C LEU A 110 -6.75 2.72 -2.70
N GLU A 111 -7.78 3.56 -2.58
CA GLU A 111 -9.19 3.18 -2.65
C GLU A 111 -9.77 3.67 -3.98
N SER A 112 -10.27 2.73 -4.79
CA SER A 112 -10.93 3.04 -6.07
C SER A 112 -12.32 3.64 -5.87
N GLU A 113 -12.79 4.48 -6.80
CA GLU A 113 -14.23 4.84 -6.90
C GLU A 113 -15.09 3.65 -7.38
N LYS A 114 -14.46 2.66 -8.00
CA LYS A 114 -15.07 1.42 -8.49
C LYS A 114 -14.50 0.21 -7.75
N PRO A 115 -14.60 0.13 -6.41
CA PRO A 115 -13.91 -0.88 -5.59
C PRO A 115 -14.43 -2.31 -5.82
N ARG A 116 -15.58 -2.45 -6.49
CA ARG A 116 -16.08 -3.75 -6.96
C ARG A 116 -15.27 -4.33 -8.12
N TYR A 117 -14.66 -3.48 -8.93
CA TYR A 117 -14.01 -3.87 -10.19
C TYR A 117 -12.51 -3.64 -10.16
N LEU A 118 -12.06 -2.59 -9.45
CA LEU A 118 -10.65 -2.22 -9.39
C LEU A 118 -10.11 -2.39 -7.97
N SER A 119 -8.91 -2.98 -7.88
CA SER A 119 -8.13 -3.08 -6.65
C SER A 119 -6.70 -2.65 -6.92
N TYR A 120 -6.11 -1.91 -5.97
CA TYR A 120 -4.79 -1.31 -6.11
C TYR A 120 -3.81 -1.92 -5.10
N TYR A 121 -2.64 -2.32 -5.58
CA TYR A 121 -1.57 -2.93 -4.79
C TYR A 121 -0.35 -2.03 -4.83
N ILE A 122 -0.17 -1.23 -3.78
CA ILE A 122 0.96 -0.31 -3.67
C ILE A 122 2.25 -1.11 -3.56
N ARG A 123 3.17 -0.88 -4.50
CA ARG A 123 4.51 -1.47 -4.54
C ARG A 123 5.54 -0.54 -3.93
N GLU A 124 5.38 0.75 -4.14
CA GLU A 124 6.32 1.76 -3.69
C GLU A 124 5.60 3.08 -3.41
N VAL A 125 6.05 3.79 -2.38
CA VAL A 125 5.63 5.17 -2.08
C VAL A 125 6.86 6.02 -1.83
N GLU A 126 7.07 7.01 -2.70
CA GLU A 126 8.06 8.07 -2.50
C GLU A 126 7.46 9.10 -1.55
N HIS A 127 7.88 9.09 -0.28
CA HIS A 127 7.40 10.05 0.71
C HIS A 127 8.50 10.53 1.66
N LYS A 128 8.28 11.72 2.21
CA LYS A 128 9.17 12.36 3.19
C LYS A 128 8.38 13.16 4.20
N VAL A 129 8.90 13.22 5.42
CA VAL A 129 8.40 14.08 6.48
C VAL A 129 9.26 15.35 6.49
N GLN A 130 8.63 16.51 6.36
CA GLN A 130 9.29 17.81 6.39
C GLN A 130 8.81 18.59 7.61
N TRP A 131 9.76 19.12 8.37
CA TRP A 131 9.50 20.12 9.39
C TRP A 131 9.53 21.48 8.73
N LEU A 132 8.42 22.20 8.77
CA LEU A 132 8.32 23.55 8.25
C LEU A 132 8.31 24.59 9.36
N GLN A 133 9.05 25.69 9.16
CA GLN A 133 9.11 26.82 10.08
C GLN A 133 9.13 28.14 9.28
N ARG A 134 8.69 29.24 9.92
CA ARG A 134 8.89 30.58 9.36
C ARG A 134 10.38 30.91 9.29
N GLY A 135 10.86 31.26 8.10
CA GLY A 135 12.21 31.75 7.87
C GLY A 135 12.43 33.13 8.51
N GLN A 136 13.64 33.37 9.03
CA GLN A 136 13.97 34.58 9.80
C GLN A 136 13.93 35.89 8.99
N GLU A 137 14.10 35.85 7.67
CA GLU A 137 14.31 37.08 6.87
C GLU A 137 13.14 37.49 5.96
N LYS A 138 12.13 36.63 5.72
CA LYS A 138 11.07 36.93 4.73
C LYS A 138 9.65 36.49 5.08
N GLY A 139 9.42 35.92 6.27
CA GLY A 139 8.11 35.32 6.61
C GLY A 139 7.72 34.13 5.73
N GLU A 140 8.54 33.76 4.73
CA GLU A 140 8.36 32.56 3.94
C GLU A 140 8.57 31.32 4.81
N ILE A 141 7.65 30.36 4.68
CA ILE A 141 7.78 29.07 5.33
C ILE A 141 8.79 28.24 4.54
N THR A 142 9.80 27.73 5.24
CA THR A 142 10.86 26.89 4.68
C THR A 142 10.94 25.58 5.42
N SER A 143 11.52 24.57 4.77
CA SER A 143 11.82 23.29 5.39
C SER A 143 13.07 23.42 6.26
N LEU A 144 12.93 23.21 7.57
CA LEU A 144 14.04 23.18 8.52
C LEU A 144 14.78 21.85 8.44
N SER A 145 14.04 20.75 8.26
CA SER A 145 14.59 19.40 8.17
C SER A 145 13.69 18.50 7.32
N GLU A 146 14.31 17.60 6.57
CA GLU A 146 13.63 16.64 5.71
C GLU A 146 14.11 15.23 6.02
N PHE A 147 13.16 14.30 6.14
CA PHE A 147 13.46 12.90 6.36
C PHE A 147 12.71 12.02 5.37
N LYS A 148 13.47 11.37 4.48
CA LYS A 148 12.92 10.38 3.56
C LYS A 148 12.69 9.08 4.32
N LYS A 149 11.44 8.61 4.31
CA LYS A 149 11.03 7.36 4.96
C LYS A 149 11.06 6.22 3.95
N GLN A 150 11.44 5.03 4.39
CA GLN A 150 11.39 3.85 3.53
C GLN A 150 9.97 3.31 3.55
N PHE A 151 9.33 3.22 2.38
CA PHE A 151 8.05 2.55 2.27
C PHE A 151 8.21 1.06 2.61
N LYS A 152 7.35 0.58 3.51
CA LYS A 152 7.15 -0.83 3.78
C LYS A 152 5.69 -1.15 3.52
N PRO A 153 5.38 -2.12 2.64
CA PRO A 153 4.01 -2.59 2.51
C PRO A 153 3.48 -3.01 3.87
N SER A 154 2.26 -2.56 4.20
CA SER A 154 1.64 -2.90 5.48
C SER A 154 1.55 -4.41 5.62
N ALA A 155 1.93 -4.93 6.79
CA ALA A 155 1.69 -6.33 7.11
C ALA A 155 0.20 -6.61 6.98
N VAL A 156 -0.16 -7.76 6.43
CA VAL A 156 -1.56 -8.13 6.26
C VAL A 156 -2.16 -8.35 7.65
N THR A 157 -2.90 -7.36 8.16
CA THR A 157 -3.60 -7.46 9.45
C THR A 157 -5.04 -7.94 9.27
N GLY A 158 -5.63 -8.59 10.27
CA GLY A 158 -7.01 -9.11 10.25
C GLY A 158 -8.15 -8.08 10.09
N LYS A 159 -7.85 -6.84 9.67
CA LYS A 159 -8.81 -5.78 9.37
C LYS A 159 -9.42 -5.92 7.96
N TYR A 160 -8.94 -6.84 7.13
CA TYR A 160 -9.54 -7.11 5.83
C TYR A 160 -10.89 -7.83 5.99
N LYS A 161 -11.96 -7.19 5.53
CA LYS A 161 -13.26 -7.85 5.36
C LYS A 161 -13.23 -8.66 4.07
N PHE A 162 -13.43 -9.96 4.20
CA PHE A 162 -13.62 -10.88 3.09
C PHE A 162 -15.08 -11.32 3.07
N SER A 163 -15.66 -11.40 1.88
CA SER A 163 -16.98 -11.99 1.68
C SER A 163 -16.93 -13.51 1.96
N GLY A 164 -18.05 -14.09 2.36
CA GLY A 164 -18.14 -15.55 2.58
C GLY A 164 -17.79 -16.37 1.34
N ILE A 165 -18.04 -15.84 0.14
CA ILE A 165 -17.68 -16.49 -1.13
C ILE A 165 -16.17 -16.53 -1.32
N GLU A 166 -15.46 -15.42 -1.03
CA GLU A 166 -14.00 -15.38 -1.08
C GLU A 166 -13.38 -16.37 -0.09
N VAL A 167 -13.94 -16.45 1.12
CA VAL A 167 -13.53 -17.42 2.15
C VAL A 167 -13.67 -18.86 1.65
N ILE A 168 -14.83 -19.21 1.09
CA ILE A 168 -15.08 -20.56 0.56
C ILE A 168 -14.15 -20.88 -0.60
N LYS A 169 -13.92 -19.92 -1.52
CA LYS A 169 -13.02 -20.08 -2.65
C LYS A 169 -11.58 -20.33 -2.19
N CYS A 170 -11.11 -19.58 -1.19
CA CYS A 170 -9.79 -19.78 -0.59
C CYS A 170 -9.65 -21.13 0.10
N ALA A 171 -10.66 -21.53 0.89
CA ALA A 171 -10.68 -22.83 1.55
C ALA A 171 -10.64 -24.00 0.54
N ASP A 172 -11.39 -23.90 -0.56
CA ASP A 172 -11.42 -24.89 -1.63
C ASP A 172 -10.08 -24.97 -2.40
N MET A 173 -9.49 -23.81 -2.73
CA MET A 173 -8.14 -23.75 -3.33
C MET A 173 -7.09 -24.37 -2.41
N LEU A 174 -7.11 -24.04 -1.12
CA LEU A 174 -6.19 -24.56 -0.11
C LEU A 174 -6.37 -26.07 0.08
N GLY A 175 -7.61 -26.56 0.17
CA GLY A 175 -7.91 -27.99 0.28
C GLY A 175 -7.37 -28.80 -0.90
N ARG A 176 -7.46 -28.27 -2.12
CA ARG A 176 -6.81 -28.89 -3.31
C ARG A 176 -5.29 -28.85 -3.23
N ALA A 177 -4.71 -27.76 -2.73
CA ALA A 177 -3.26 -27.62 -2.61
C ALA A 177 -2.67 -28.59 -1.59
N ILE A 178 -3.29 -28.73 -0.42
CA ILE A 178 -2.87 -29.66 0.64
C ILE A 178 -2.86 -31.11 0.13
N ARG A 179 -3.87 -31.51 -0.65
CA ARG A 179 -3.95 -32.86 -1.24
C ARG A 179 -2.82 -33.18 -2.23
N LYS A 180 -2.11 -32.16 -2.72
CA LYS A 180 -0.97 -32.34 -3.63
C LYS A 180 0.36 -32.49 -2.91
N ILE A 181 0.42 -32.27 -1.60
CA ILE A 181 1.64 -32.40 -0.80
C ILE A 181 2.14 -33.83 -0.90
N ASP A 182 3.37 -33.99 -1.38
CA ASP A 182 4.07 -35.27 -1.31
C ASP A 182 4.59 -35.45 0.11
N MET A 183 4.14 -36.50 0.79
CA MET A 183 4.52 -36.80 2.17
C MET A 183 6.01 -37.13 2.35
N ARG A 184 6.75 -37.41 1.26
CA ARG A 184 8.21 -37.67 1.33
C ARG A 184 9.01 -36.38 1.37
N THR A 185 8.56 -35.36 0.66
CA THR A 185 9.22 -34.04 0.59
C THR A 185 8.52 -33.01 1.46
N GLU A 186 7.39 -33.37 2.05
CA GLU A 186 6.51 -32.53 2.89
C GLU A 186 6.08 -31.24 2.19
N THR A 187 6.14 -31.22 0.86
CA THR A 187 5.98 -30.02 0.04
C THR A 187 5.19 -30.31 -1.24
N ALA A 188 4.58 -29.27 -1.80
CA ALA A 188 4.06 -29.27 -3.16
C ALA A 188 4.20 -27.90 -3.81
N LEU A 189 4.51 -27.91 -5.11
CA LEU A 189 4.38 -26.72 -5.94
C LEU A 189 2.94 -26.63 -6.46
N VAL A 190 2.33 -25.47 -6.24
CA VAL A 190 0.92 -25.25 -6.55
C VAL A 190 0.73 -23.92 -7.25
N LYS A 191 -0.30 -23.87 -8.09
CA LYS A 191 -0.82 -22.62 -8.61
C LYS A 191 -2.03 -22.23 -7.79
N PHE A 192 -1.86 -21.24 -6.94
CA PHE A 192 -3.01 -20.47 -6.51
C PHE A 192 -3.33 -19.51 -7.65
N ASN A 193 -4.50 -19.67 -8.26
CA ASN A 193 -5.08 -18.67 -9.17
C ASN A 193 -5.65 -17.51 -8.34
N THR A 194 -4.81 -16.98 -7.47
CA THR A 194 -5.02 -15.74 -6.77
C THR A 194 -4.74 -14.65 -7.79
N ALA A 195 -5.69 -14.42 -8.68
CA ALA A 195 -5.61 -13.41 -9.74
C ALA A 195 -5.33 -11.98 -9.23
N LYS A 196 -5.17 -11.81 -7.90
CA LYS A 196 -5.41 -10.59 -7.16
C LYS A 196 -4.43 -10.29 -6.04
N GLY A 197 -3.59 -11.20 -5.56
CA GLY A 197 -2.78 -10.93 -4.35
C GLY A 197 -3.56 -10.60 -3.04
N ARG A 198 -4.87 -10.27 -3.06
CA ARG A 198 -5.75 -10.06 -1.89
C ARG A 198 -6.23 -11.37 -1.29
N LEU A 199 -6.44 -12.38 -2.14
CA LEU A 199 -6.79 -13.72 -1.72
C LEU A 199 -5.56 -14.51 -1.22
N GLU A 200 -4.34 -14.10 -1.61
CA GLU A 200 -3.09 -14.73 -1.13
C GLU A 200 -2.95 -14.63 0.38
N PRO A 201 -3.07 -13.45 1.03
CA PRO A 201 -2.99 -13.36 2.47
C PRO A 201 -4.09 -14.13 3.20
N LEU A 202 -5.30 -14.21 2.64
CA LEU A 202 -6.36 -15.01 3.22
C LEU A 202 -6.00 -16.51 3.17
N ILE A 203 -5.49 -16.99 2.04
CA ILE A 203 -5.03 -18.37 1.87
C ILE A 203 -3.85 -18.68 2.79
N ILE A 204 -2.85 -17.79 2.85
CA ILE A 204 -1.68 -17.93 3.72
C ILE A 204 -2.11 -17.99 5.18
N GLY A 205 -2.99 -17.07 5.61
CA GLY A 205 -3.50 -17.04 6.98
C GLY A 205 -4.34 -18.27 7.35
N MET A 206 -5.17 -18.77 6.42
CA MET A 206 -5.89 -20.03 6.60
C MET A 206 -4.92 -21.22 6.71
N ALA A 207 -3.94 -21.29 5.82
CA ALA A 207 -2.95 -22.36 5.79
C ALA A 207 -2.13 -22.41 7.09
N GLU A 208 -1.69 -21.26 7.58
CA GLU A 208 -0.96 -21.15 8.83
C GLU A 208 -1.76 -21.69 10.03
N LYS A 209 -3.05 -21.35 10.12
CA LYS A 209 -3.94 -21.86 11.17
C LYS A 209 -4.19 -23.36 11.08
N LEU A 210 -4.02 -23.94 9.90
CA LEU A 210 -4.17 -25.37 9.64
C LEU A 210 -2.85 -26.15 9.74
N GLY A 211 -1.73 -25.50 10.08
CA GLY A 211 -0.42 -26.16 10.24
C GLY A 211 0.39 -26.26 8.95
N TYR A 212 0.11 -25.42 7.96
CA TYR A 212 0.84 -25.37 6.69
C TYR A 212 1.56 -24.03 6.53
N GLN A 213 2.61 -24.02 5.72
CA GLN A 213 3.32 -22.82 5.30
C GLN A 213 3.17 -22.64 3.79
N ILE A 214 2.92 -21.41 3.35
CA ILE A 214 2.78 -21.07 1.94
C ILE A 214 3.77 -19.94 1.62
N GLU A 215 4.58 -20.16 0.59
CA GLU A 215 5.58 -19.22 0.11
C GLU A 215 5.36 -18.91 -1.35
N VAL A 216 5.47 -17.64 -1.72
CA VAL A 216 5.44 -17.22 -3.13
C VAL A 216 6.76 -17.62 -3.78
N LEU A 217 6.70 -18.26 -4.94
CA LEU A 217 7.90 -18.66 -5.68
C LEU A 217 8.59 -17.44 -6.29
N ASP A 218 9.92 -17.48 -6.35
CA ASP A 218 10.69 -16.48 -7.09
C ASP A 218 10.49 -16.63 -8.61
N LYS A 219 10.78 -15.55 -9.35
CA LYS A 219 10.56 -15.50 -10.81
C LYS A 219 11.37 -16.54 -11.58
N ASP A 220 12.57 -16.87 -11.13
CA ASP A 220 13.44 -17.84 -11.81
C ASP A 220 12.89 -19.27 -11.62
N THR A 221 12.34 -19.58 -10.45
CA THR A 221 11.67 -20.85 -10.19
C THR A 221 10.37 -20.99 -10.98
N ILE A 222 9.55 -19.93 -11.06
CA ILE A 222 8.34 -19.93 -11.90
C ILE A 222 8.70 -20.18 -13.36
N ARG A 223 9.68 -19.45 -13.90
CA ARG A 223 10.11 -19.58 -15.29
C ARG A 223 10.63 -20.99 -15.62
N ARG A 224 11.42 -21.58 -14.72
CA ARG A 224 11.94 -22.95 -14.89
C ARG A 224 10.82 -23.99 -14.93
N GLU A 225 9.78 -23.81 -14.11
CA GLU A 225 8.63 -24.72 -14.10
C GLU A 225 7.71 -24.50 -15.31
N GLU A 226 7.57 -23.26 -15.78
CA GLU A 226 6.86 -22.95 -17.03
C GLU A 226 7.55 -23.59 -18.24
N GLU A 227 8.88 -23.56 -18.31
CA GLU A 227 9.67 -24.26 -19.34
C GLU A 227 9.47 -25.79 -19.31
N ARG A 228 9.05 -26.34 -18.17
CA ARG A 228 8.70 -27.76 -18.00
C ARG A 228 7.22 -28.06 -18.27
N GLY A 229 6.43 -27.05 -18.65
CA GLY A 229 4.99 -27.16 -18.89
C GLY A 229 4.14 -27.11 -17.62
N ASN A 230 4.74 -26.84 -16.46
CA ASN A 230 4.03 -26.69 -15.20
C ASN A 230 3.64 -25.23 -15.01
N SER A 231 2.42 -24.99 -14.53
CA SER A 231 2.01 -23.65 -14.10
C SER A 231 1.96 -23.64 -12.58
N VAL A 232 2.85 -22.87 -11.94
CA VAL A 232 3.02 -22.79 -10.48
C VAL A 232 3.21 -21.34 -10.06
N SER A 233 2.80 -21.00 -8.83
CA SER A 233 2.99 -19.66 -8.27
C SER A 233 3.46 -19.69 -6.82
N HIS A 234 3.19 -20.78 -6.10
CA HIS A 234 3.50 -20.90 -4.68
C HIS A 234 4.04 -22.30 -4.37
N MET A 235 4.80 -22.39 -3.28
CA MET A 235 5.10 -23.63 -2.58
C MET A 235 4.21 -23.72 -1.35
N ILE A 236 3.64 -24.89 -1.09
CA ILE A 236 2.98 -25.23 0.17
C ILE A 236 3.77 -26.34 0.86
N SER A 237 4.01 -26.21 2.16
CA SER A 237 4.72 -27.19 2.98
C SER A 237 3.99 -27.49 4.29
N LEU A 238 4.25 -28.66 4.86
CA LEU A 238 3.90 -28.96 6.25
C LEU A 238 4.82 -28.14 7.18
N LYS A 239 4.28 -27.71 8.32
CA LYS A 239 5.08 -27.15 9.43
C LYS A 239 5.60 -28.25 10.34
#